data_AF-A0A1V2Z9E7-F1
#
_entry.id   AF-A0A1V2Z9E7-F1
#
_cell.length_a   1.000
_cell.length_b   1.000
_cell.length_c   1.000
_cell.angle_alpha   90.00
_cell.angle_beta   90.00
_cell.angle_gamma   90.00
#
_symmetry.space_group_name_H-M   'P 1'
#
loop_
_entity.id
_entity.type
_entity.pdbx_description
1 polymer ?
#
loop_
_entity_poly.entity_id
_entity_poly.type
_entity_poly.pdbx_seq_one_letter_code
_entity_poly.pdbx_strand_id
1 'polypeptide(L)'
;MPEITALQVDGDRADPTASTSTRGTDPIGRAGEAFASELPGSPSISTGTAPAGAEVLGTVESAPVRELVQQMLLVSDNAIAEMLARLVAIRTGAGSTFAAEQVGVLQGLAGYGVDTSGIVIADGSGLSDDNSVAPAYFTELLRKVQAREGDLGVVLDGLPVSGRTGSLAYADRFAGANAVADGAVRAKTGWIDTGYTLAGVVTAADGTVLTFAVYALGDVTDSAKTAIDTLVTGFHRCGAGLSDS
;
A
#
# COMPACT_ATOMS: atom_id res chain seq x y z
N MET A 1 10.76 -9.25 6.91
CA MET A 1 10.45 -7.86 6.52
C MET A 1 11.71 -7.23 5.94
N PRO A 2 11.64 -6.41 4.88
CA PRO A 2 12.83 -5.72 4.40
C PRO A 2 13.39 -4.74 5.43
N GLU A 3 14.70 -4.50 5.38
CA GLU A 3 15.35 -3.46 6.18
C GLU A 3 14.94 -2.09 5.64
N ILE A 4 14.19 -1.32 6.44
CA ILE A 4 13.69 0.01 6.05
C ILE A 4 14.66 1.09 6.51
N THR A 5 15.46 1.57 5.57
CA THR A 5 16.48 2.60 5.79
C THR A 5 16.17 3.87 5.00
N ALA A 6 16.83 4.98 5.40
CA ALA A 6 16.72 6.25 4.68
C ALA A 6 17.51 6.27 3.36
N LEU A 7 18.38 5.27 3.13
CA LEU A 7 19.27 5.21 1.98
C LEU A 7 19.29 3.79 1.42
N GLN A 8 18.88 3.67 0.16
CA GLN A 8 18.85 2.42 -0.60
C GLN A 8 18.87 2.73 -2.10
N VAL A 9 19.44 1.83 -2.89
CA VAL A 9 19.34 1.81 -4.36
C VAL A 9 18.36 0.70 -4.74
N ASP A 10 17.45 0.97 -5.69
CA ASP A 10 16.44 0.03 -6.21
C ASP A 10 15.58 -0.70 -5.15
N GLY A 11 15.36 -0.04 -4.01
CA GLY A 11 14.68 -0.66 -2.88
C GLY A 11 15.43 -1.87 -2.29
N ASP A 12 16.73 -1.96 -2.52
CA ASP A 12 17.58 -3.08 -2.13
C ASP A 12 17.19 -4.44 -2.74
N ARG A 13 16.45 -4.45 -3.85
CA ARG A 13 16.04 -5.67 -4.54
C ARG A 13 17.21 -6.36 -5.23
N ALA A 14 17.29 -7.69 -5.14
CA ALA A 14 18.26 -8.50 -5.89
C ALA A 14 18.07 -8.38 -7.41
N ASP A 15 16.81 -8.35 -7.86
CA ASP A 15 16.41 -7.98 -9.21
C ASP A 15 15.54 -6.71 -9.12
N PRO A 16 16.06 -5.53 -9.54
CA PRO A 16 15.34 -4.27 -9.44
C PRO A 16 14.10 -4.21 -10.35
N THR A 17 13.99 -5.10 -11.34
CA THR A 17 12.88 -5.15 -12.29
C THR A 17 11.71 -6.03 -11.81
N ALA A 18 11.94 -6.86 -10.79
CA ALA A 18 10.93 -7.76 -10.23
C ALA A 18 10.40 -7.22 -8.88
N SER A 19 9.12 -6.84 -8.83
CA SER A 19 8.51 -6.20 -7.65
C SER A 19 8.56 -7.07 -6.39
N THR A 20 8.46 -8.40 -6.54
CA THR A 20 8.53 -9.42 -5.49
C THR A 20 9.93 -10.01 -5.27
N SER A 21 10.95 -9.42 -5.90
CA SER A 21 12.34 -9.84 -5.68
C SER A 21 12.73 -9.75 -4.21
N THR A 22 13.56 -10.70 -3.76
CA THR A 22 14.14 -10.65 -2.43
C THR A 22 14.96 -9.38 -2.27
N ARG A 23 15.02 -8.87 -1.04
CA ARG A 23 15.83 -7.71 -0.69
C ARG A 23 17.02 -8.13 0.16
N GLY A 24 18.08 -7.33 0.11
CA GLY A 24 19.29 -7.55 0.89
C GLY A 24 19.10 -7.27 2.38
N THR A 25 20.20 -7.41 3.11
CA THR A 25 20.29 -7.15 4.56
C THR A 25 21.18 -5.95 4.88
N ASP A 26 21.77 -5.31 3.86
CA ASP A 26 22.61 -4.13 4.01
C ASP A 26 22.32 -3.10 2.89
N PRO A 27 21.13 -2.48 2.90
CA PRO A 27 20.74 -1.50 1.90
C PRO A 27 21.64 -0.27 1.88
N ILE A 28 22.23 0.10 3.03
CA ILE A 28 23.11 1.26 3.18
C ILE A 28 24.47 0.96 2.55
N GLY A 29 25.07 -0.20 2.84
CA GLY A 29 26.31 -0.63 2.23
C GLY A 29 26.19 -0.75 0.72
N ARG A 30 25.11 -1.38 0.23
CA ARG A 30 24.85 -1.49 -1.22
C ARG A 30 24.69 -0.14 -1.91
N ALA A 31 24.02 0.82 -1.27
CA ALA A 31 23.92 2.18 -1.80
C ALA A 31 25.29 2.88 -1.82
N GLY A 32 26.13 2.67 -0.80
CA GLY A 32 27.50 3.18 -0.76
C GLY A 32 28.39 2.60 -1.86
N GLU A 33 28.28 1.29 -2.11
CA GLU A 33 29.01 0.60 -3.19
C GLU A 33 28.57 1.10 -4.57
N ALA A 34 27.26 1.23 -4.79
CA ALA A 34 26.72 1.79 -6.03
C ALA A 34 27.16 3.24 -6.26
N PHE A 35 27.23 4.06 -5.21
CA PHE A 35 27.75 5.41 -5.34
C PHE A 35 29.25 5.43 -5.64
N ALA A 36 30.04 4.57 -4.97
CA ALA A 36 31.47 4.48 -5.18
C ALA A 36 31.84 4.00 -6.59
N SER A 37 31.04 3.13 -7.22
CA SER A 37 31.29 2.65 -8.59
C SER A 37 31.15 3.74 -9.65
N GLU A 38 30.39 4.81 -9.35
CA GLU A 38 30.23 5.97 -10.24
C GLU A 38 31.37 7.00 -10.09
N LEU A 39 32.27 6.81 -9.11
CA LEU A 39 33.37 7.73 -8.82
C LEU A 39 34.73 7.21 -9.34
N PRO A 40 35.61 8.10 -9.84
CA PRO A 40 36.98 7.73 -10.16
C PRO A 40 37.79 7.44 -8.90
N GLY A 41 38.83 6.60 -9.02
CA GLY A 41 39.89 6.48 -8.01
C GLY A 41 39.63 5.53 -6.85
N SER A 42 38.66 4.61 -6.97
CA SER A 42 38.39 3.53 -5.99
C SER A 42 38.27 4.05 -4.54
N PRO A 43 37.27 4.91 -4.25
CA PRO A 43 37.13 5.51 -2.92
C PRO A 43 36.85 4.46 -1.85
N SER A 44 37.34 4.70 -0.63
CA SER A 44 36.99 3.90 0.54
C SER A 44 35.63 4.32 1.10
N ILE A 45 34.78 3.35 1.44
CA ILE A 45 33.44 3.59 1.99
C ILE A 45 33.47 3.42 3.50
N SER A 46 32.80 4.32 4.21
CA SER A 46 32.54 4.23 5.66
C SER A 46 31.24 4.93 6.03
N THR A 47 30.56 4.46 7.06
CA THR A 47 29.38 5.13 7.61
C THR A 47 29.77 6.24 8.58
N GLY A 48 28.98 7.32 8.63
CA GLY A 48 29.24 8.45 9.50
C GLY A 48 28.15 9.52 9.44
N THR A 49 28.30 10.55 10.26
CA THR A 49 27.45 11.75 10.20
C THR A 49 28.22 12.86 9.49
N ALA A 50 27.58 13.50 8.51
CA ALA A 50 28.17 14.66 7.85
C ALA A 50 28.41 15.80 8.88
N PRO A 51 29.60 16.43 8.90
CA PRO A 51 29.87 17.54 9.80
C PRO A 51 28.90 18.69 9.59
N ALA A 52 28.56 19.41 10.67
CA ALA A 52 27.75 20.62 10.57
C ALA A 52 28.43 21.64 9.64
N GLY A 53 27.68 22.16 8.66
CA GLY A 53 28.18 23.11 7.68
C GLY A 53 29.02 22.50 6.55
N ALA A 54 29.02 21.16 6.38
CA ALA A 54 29.61 20.53 5.20
C ALA A 54 28.99 21.09 3.91
N GLU A 55 29.84 21.33 2.91
CA GLU A 55 29.39 21.81 1.59
C GLU A 55 28.53 20.75 0.89
N VAL A 56 27.35 21.16 0.41
CA VAL A 56 26.46 20.29 -0.36
C VAL A 56 26.95 20.26 -1.80
N LEU A 57 27.50 19.12 -2.21
CA LEU A 57 28.01 18.92 -3.58
C LEU A 57 26.89 18.58 -4.59
N GLY A 58 25.75 18.09 -4.11
CA GLY A 58 24.62 17.71 -4.94
C GLY A 58 23.39 17.36 -4.11
N THR A 59 22.22 17.39 -4.73
CA THR A 59 20.94 17.03 -4.11
C THR A 59 20.09 16.27 -5.12
N VAL A 60 19.38 15.25 -4.63
CA VAL A 60 18.40 14.49 -5.41
C VAL A 60 17.09 14.55 -4.64
N GLU A 61 16.01 14.87 -5.36
CA GLU A 61 14.66 14.81 -4.81
C GLU A 61 13.97 13.53 -5.28
N SER A 62 13.16 12.93 -4.41
CA SER A 62 12.36 11.75 -4.76
C SER A 62 11.21 12.11 -5.71
N ALA A 63 10.54 11.10 -6.23
CA ALA A 63 9.20 11.28 -6.76
C ALA A 63 8.27 11.89 -5.69
N PRO A 64 7.24 12.69 -6.07
CA PRO A 64 6.25 13.20 -5.14
C PRO A 64 5.51 12.08 -4.41
N VAL A 65 5.03 12.36 -3.19
CA VAL A 65 4.26 11.39 -2.36
C VAL A 65 3.09 10.76 -3.12
N ARG A 66 2.38 11.52 -3.98
CA ARG A 66 1.30 10.98 -4.82
C ARG A 66 1.73 9.85 -5.75
N GLU A 67 2.95 9.90 -6.27
CA GLU A 67 3.50 8.86 -7.17
C GLU A 67 3.92 7.64 -6.36
N LEU A 68 4.52 7.86 -5.19
CA LEU A 68 4.87 6.78 -4.25
C LEU A 68 3.62 6.04 -3.78
N VAL A 69 2.53 6.75 -3.44
CA VAL A 69 1.23 6.16 -3.07
C VAL A 69 0.66 5.35 -4.22
N GLN A 70 0.67 5.89 -5.45
CA GLN A 70 0.17 5.16 -6.62
C GLN A 70 0.97 3.88 -6.86
N GLN A 71 2.31 3.95 -6.84
CA GLN A 71 3.16 2.77 -7.01
C GLN A 71 2.90 1.74 -5.90
N MET A 72 2.86 2.18 -4.64
CA MET A 72 2.57 1.33 -3.48
C MET A 72 1.24 0.59 -3.64
N LEU A 73 0.17 1.29 -4.06
CA LEU A 73 -1.15 0.69 -4.20
C LEU A 73 -1.22 -0.28 -5.38
N LEU A 74 -0.62 0.06 -6.53
CA LEU A 74 -0.67 -0.74 -7.75
C LEU A 74 0.03 -2.09 -7.60
N VAL A 75 1.26 -2.10 -7.06
CA VAL A 75 2.07 -3.32 -6.95
C VAL A 75 2.18 -3.88 -5.54
N SER A 76 1.51 -3.26 -4.56
CA SER A 76 1.58 -3.64 -3.15
C SER A 76 3.00 -3.63 -2.60
N ASP A 77 3.76 -2.56 -2.85
CA ASP A 77 5.16 -2.47 -2.42
C ASP A 77 5.27 -2.21 -0.92
N ASN A 78 5.59 -3.25 -0.16
CA ASN A 78 5.71 -3.17 1.30
C ASN A 78 6.75 -2.13 1.75
N ALA A 79 7.89 -2.01 1.06
CA ALA A 79 8.92 -1.06 1.48
C ALA A 79 8.46 0.39 1.33
N ILE A 80 7.72 0.70 0.26
CA ILE A 80 7.12 2.03 0.10
C ILE A 80 6.08 2.28 1.20
N ALA A 81 5.27 1.28 1.53
CA ALA A 81 4.27 1.39 2.59
C ALA A 81 4.89 1.70 3.97
N GLU A 82 5.93 0.95 4.37
CA GLU A 82 6.67 1.22 5.62
C GLU A 82 7.32 2.60 5.62
N MET A 83 7.96 2.99 4.52
CA MET A 83 8.57 4.33 4.41
C MET A 83 7.53 5.45 4.54
N LEU A 84 6.38 5.31 3.88
CA LEU A 84 5.30 6.30 3.96
C LEU A 84 4.69 6.35 5.37
N ALA A 85 4.43 5.20 6.02
CA ALA A 85 3.92 5.15 7.38
C ALA A 85 4.88 5.82 8.38
N ARG A 86 6.18 5.55 8.25
CA ARG A 86 7.22 6.19 9.07
C ARG A 86 7.32 7.69 8.81
N LEU A 87 7.18 8.15 7.57
CA LEU A 87 7.11 9.57 7.24
C LEU A 87 5.88 10.25 7.86
N VAL A 88 4.73 9.57 7.90
CA VAL A 88 3.54 10.06 8.62
C VAL A 88 3.86 10.21 10.11
N ALA A 89 4.45 9.20 10.75
CA ALA A 89 4.85 9.27 12.16
C ALA A 89 5.83 10.41 12.47
N ILE A 90 6.79 10.68 11.58
CA ILE A 90 7.70 11.83 11.71
C ILE A 90 6.92 13.14 11.60
N ARG A 91 6.03 13.24 10.61
CA ARG A 91 5.27 14.47 10.32
C ARG A 91 4.26 14.82 11.39
N THR A 92 3.68 13.82 12.07
CA THR A 92 2.77 14.04 13.20
C THR A 92 3.50 14.20 14.53
N GLY A 93 4.82 14.01 14.57
CA GLY A 93 5.63 14.13 15.78
C GLY A 93 5.61 12.90 16.68
N ALA A 94 5.10 11.76 16.21
CA ALA A 94 5.11 10.49 16.94
C ALA A 94 6.53 9.89 17.04
N GLY A 95 7.41 10.21 16.08
CA GLY A 95 8.80 9.77 16.05
C GLY A 95 9.14 9.04 14.75
N SER A 96 10.27 8.36 14.75
CA SER A 96 10.83 7.70 13.55
C SER A 96 11.16 6.22 13.79
N THR A 97 10.47 5.54 14.71
CA THR A 97 10.62 4.10 14.97
C THR A 97 9.42 3.35 14.42
N PHE A 98 9.53 2.03 14.20
CA PHE A 98 8.37 1.20 13.83
C PHE A 98 7.21 1.34 14.82
N ALA A 99 7.50 1.33 16.12
CA ALA A 99 6.49 1.53 17.16
C ALA A 99 5.78 2.90 17.11
N ALA A 100 6.35 3.90 16.42
CA ALA A 100 5.71 5.20 16.24
C ALA A 100 4.63 5.20 15.16
N GLU A 101 4.59 4.19 14.27
CA GLU A 101 3.64 4.13 13.15
C GLU A 101 2.20 4.06 13.62
N GLN A 102 1.90 3.26 14.66
CA GLN A 102 0.59 3.22 15.30
C GLN A 102 0.09 4.62 15.66
N VAL A 103 0.89 5.38 16.39
CA VAL A 103 0.49 6.72 16.85
C VAL A 103 0.41 7.68 15.67
N GLY A 104 1.38 7.61 14.76
CA GLY A 104 1.46 8.47 13.59
C GLY A 104 0.28 8.31 12.64
N VAL A 105 -0.05 7.08 12.28
CA VAL A 105 -1.15 6.76 11.36
C VAL A 105 -2.49 7.22 11.97
N LEU A 106 -2.75 6.93 13.25
CA LEU A 106 -3.99 7.38 13.89
C LEU A 106 -4.10 8.91 13.96
N GLN A 107 -3.00 9.61 14.26
CA GLN A 107 -2.97 11.08 14.24
C GLN A 107 -3.22 11.64 12.83
N GLY A 108 -2.65 11.01 11.80
CA GLY A 108 -2.87 11.39 10.40
C GLY A 108 -4.33 11.19 9.95
N LEU A 109 -5.03 10.22 10.54
CA LEU A 109 -6.44 9.92 10.24
C LEU A 109 -7.43 10.82 10.98
N ALA A 110 -7.03 11.44 12.10
CA ALA A 110 -7.90 12.21 12.97
C ALA A 110 -8.67 13.34 12.25
N GLY A 111 -8.07 13.95 11.21
CA GLY A 111 -8.69 15.02 10.43
C GLY A 111 -9.85 14.58 9.53
N TYR A 112 -10.01 13.27 9.29
CA TYR A 112 -11.04 12.75 8.40
C TYR A 112 -12.33 12.37 9.11
N GLY A 113 -12.37 12.40 10.46
CA GLY A 113 -13.59 12.11 11.22
C GLY A 113 -14.08 10.67 11.10
N VAL A 114 -13.15 9.72 10.91
CA VAL A 114 -13.39 8.27 10.96
C VAL A 114 -13.08 7.74 12.36
N ASP A 115 -13.84 6.77 12.85
CA ASP A 115 -13.60 6.19 14.18
C ASP A 115 -12.37 5.26 14.15
N THR A 116 -11.29 5.70 14.79
CA THR A 116 -10.06 4.91 14.90
C THR A 116 -10.01 4.00 16.14
N SER A 117 -11.11 3.90 16.88
CA SER A 117 -11.17 3.09 18.10
C SER A 117 -10.95 1.61 17.78
N GLY A 118 -10.03 0.97 18.52
CA GLY A 118 -9.74 -0.46 18.35
C GLY A 118 -8.88 -0.82 17.13
N ILE A 119 -8.40 0.16 16.37
CA ILE A 119 -7.44 -0.07 15.28
C ILE A 119 -6.05 -0.34 15.84
N VAL A 120 -5.44 -1.43 15.39
CA VAL A 120 -4.03 -1.77 15.63
C VAL A 120 -3.26 -1.72 14.32
N ILE A 121 -2.23 -0.90 14.28
CA ILE A 121 -1.27 -0.75 13.17
C ILE A 121 0.10 -1.16 13.72
N ALA A 122 0.51 -2.38 13.41
CA ALA A 122 1.80 -2.93 13.80
C ALA A 122 2.91 -2.56 12.79
N ASP A 123 2.55 -2.40 11.52
CA ASP A 123 3.43 -1.94 10.44
C ASP A 123 2.65 -1.17 9.35
N GLY A 124 3.36 -0.51 8.45
CA GLY A 124 2.77 0.27 7.36
C GLY A 124 2.27 -0.56 6.18
N SER A 125 2.82 -1.77 5.97
CA SER A 125 2.52 -2.60 4.81
C SER A 125 1.34 -3.55 4.97
N GLY A 126 0.94 -3.86 6.20
CA GLY A 126 -0.05 -4.90 6.49
C GLY A 126 0.53 -6.31 6.46
N LEU A 127 1.86 -6.47 6.51
CA LEU A 127 2.52 -7.78 6.49
C LEU A 127 2.48 -8.45 7.87
N SER A 128 2.50 -7.66 8.95
CA SER A 128 2.36 -8.15 10.31
C SER A 128 0.96 -8.70 10.56
N ASP A 129 0.89 -9.93 11.10
CA ASP A 129 -0.34 -10.56 11.58
C ASP A 129 -0.97 -9.81 12.77
N ASP A 130 -0.21 -8.93 13.42
CA ASP A 130 -0.69 -8.12 14.56
C ASP A 130 -1.52 -6.90 14.12
N ASN A 131 -1.56 -6.59 12.82
CA ASN A 131 -2.44 -5.54 12.29
C ASN A 131 -3.91 -5.95 12.48
N SER A 132 -4.72 -5.03 12.99
CA SER A 132 -6.14 -5.27 13.24
C SER A 132 -6.97 -4.05 12.87
N VAL A 133 -7.71 -4.15 11.77
CA VAL A 133 -8.60 -3.09 11.27
C VAL A 133 -9.89 -3.73 10.79
N ALA A 134 -11.03 -3.31 11.35
CA ALA A 134 -12.32 -3.89 11.00
C ALA A 134 -12.72 -3.55 9.54
N PRO A 135 -13.38 -4.46 8.81
CA PRO A 135 -13.90 -4.15 7.47
C PRO A 135 -14.81 -2.92 7.42
N ALA A 136 -15.60 -2.70 8.49
CA ALA A 136 -16.49 -1.55 8.63
C ALA A 136 -15.72 -0.21 8.66
N TYR A 137 -14.51 -0.18 9.21
CA TYR A 137 -13.67 1.00 9.17
C TYR A 137 -13.24 1.32 7.74
N PHE A 138 -12.81 0.31 6.98
CA PHE A 138 -12.41 0.53 5.58
C PHE A 138 -13.57 0.98 4.71
N THR A 139 -14.79 0.49 4.91
CA THR A 139 -15.94 1.00 4.15
C THR A 139 -16.24 2.46 4.49
N GLU A 140 -16.13 2.87 5.76
CA GLU A 140 -16.27 4.28 6.16
C GLU A 140 -15.18 5.16 5.53
N LEU A 141 -13.92 4.77 5.64
CA LEU A 141 -12.79 5.47 5.04
C LEU A 141 -12.93 5.55 3.51
N LEU A 142 -13.33 4.46 2.86
CA LEU A 142 -13.50 4.40 1.41
C LEU A 142 -14.65 5.28 0.91
N ARG A 143 -15.68 5.55 1.74
CA ARG A 143 -16.71 6.55 1.38
C ARG A 143 -16.12 7.93 1.24
N LYS A 144 -15.18 8.30 2.12
CA LYS A 144 -14.46 9.58 2.07
C LYS A 144 -13.49 9.66 0.90
N VAL A 145 -12.77 8.56 0.64
CA VAL A 145 -11.91 8.41 -0.55
C VAL A 145 -12.72 8.55 -1.84
N GLN A 146 -13.89 7.89 -1.91
CA GLN A 146 -14.79 7.96 -3.07
C GLN A 146 -15.39 9.36 -3.26
N ALA A 147 -15.75 10.03 -2.15
CA ALA A 147 -16.19 11.42 -2.16
C ALA A 147 -15.05 12.42 -2.44
N ARG A 148 -13.80 11.93 -2.53
CA ARG A 148 -12.58 12.74 -2.71
C ARG A 148 -12.48 13.85 -1.65
N GLU A 149 -12.83 13.54 -0.40
CA GLU A 149 -12.75 14.50 0.71
C GLU A 149 -11.30 14.91 0.95
N GLY A 150 -11.02 16.22 0.96
CA GLY A 150 -9.66 16.75 1.02
C GLY A 150 -8.82 16.28 -0.17
N ASP A 151 -7.65 15.70 0.11
CA ASP A 151 -6.75 15.16 -0.92
C ASP A 151 -6.90 13.63 -1.11
N LEU A 152 -7.92 12.99 -0.52
CA LEU A 152 -8.08 11.53 -0.56
C LEU A 152 -8.36 10.96 -1.95
N GLY A 153 -8.73 11.79 -2.93
CA GLY A 153 -8.94 11.35 -4.32
C GLY A 153 -7.70 10.68 -4.93
N VAL A 154 -6.49 11.02 -4.46
CA VAL A 154 -5.24 10.39 -4.91
C VAL A 154 -5.20 8.89 -4.59
N VAL A 155 -5.84 8.46 -3.49
CA VAL A 155 -5.92 7.05 -3.12
C VAL A 155 -6.77 6.31 -4.14
N LEU A 156 -7.96 6.85 -4.46
CA LEU A 156 -8.87 6.24 -5.45
C LEU A 156 -8.22 6.10 -6.83
N ASP A 157 -7.46 7.10 -7.25
CA ASP A 157 -6.78 7.11 -8.55
C ASP A 157 -5.58 6.13 -8.58
N GLY A 158 -5.02 5.79 -7.43
CA GLY A 158 -3.91 4.84 -7.29
C GLY A 158 -4.33 3.38 -7.13
N LEU A 159 -5.61 3.09 -6.86
CA LEU A 159 -6.07 1.71 -6.66
C LEU A 159 -5.97 0.87 -7.96
N PRO A 160 -5.55 -0.41 -7.87
CA PRO A 160 -5.68 -1.36 -8.96
C PRO A 160 -7.10 -1.43 -9.52
N VAL A 161 -7.22 -1.71 -10.82
CA VAL A 161 -8.50 -1.83 -11.52
C VAL A 161 -8.67 -3.25 -12.08
N SER A 162 -9.82 -3.89 -11.81
CA SER A 162 -10.17 -5.24 -12.29
C SER A 162 -9.87 -5.41 -13.79
N GLY A 163 -9.04 -6.39 -14.12
CA GLY A 163 -8.67 -6.75 -15.49
C GLY A 163 -7.74 -5.76 -16.21
N ARG A 164 -7.32 -4.66 -15.56
CA ARG A 164 -6.64 -3.54 -16.24
C ARG A 164 -5.30 -3.15 -15.64
N THR A 165 -5.23 -2.95 -14.33
CA THR A 165 -4.01 -2.43 -13.70
C THR A 165 -3.70 -3.08 -12.37
N GLY A 166 -2.41 -3.07 -12.01
CA GLY A 166 -1.91 -3.54 -10.72
C GLY A 166 -2.25 -5.01 -10.42
N SER A 167 -2.35 -5.33 -9.15
CA SER A 167 -2.65 -6.68 -8.67
C SER A 167 -4.03 -7.24 -9.06
N LEU A 168 -4.91 -6.40 -9.62
CA LEU A 168 -6.20 -6.83 -10.18
C LEU A 168 -6.16 -7.16 -11.67
N ALA A 169 -5.01 -6.95 -12.34
CA ALA A 169 -4.78 -7.34 -13.73
C ALA A 169 -4.21 -8.77 -13.88
N TYR A 170 -3.91 -9.45 -12.77
CA TYR A 170 -3.40 -10.83 -12.82
C TYR A 170 -4.44 -11.75 -13.47
N ALA A 171 -3.96 -12.75 -14.22
CA ALA A 171 -4.82 -13.60 -15.05
C ALA A 171 -5.86 -14.41 -14.26
N ASP A 172 -5.65 -14.58 -12.95
CA ASP A 172 -6.53 -15.28 -12.02
C ASP A 172 -7.48 -14.35 -11.24
N ARG A 173 -7.47 -13.05 -11.52
CA ARG A 173 -8.34 -12.05 -10.87
C ARG A 173 -9.48 -11.62 -11.78
N PHE A 174 -10.69 -11.65 -11.23
CA PHE A 174 -11.93 -11.33 -11.97
C PHE A 174 -12.04 -12.05 -13.33
N ALA A 175 -11.53 -13.28 -13.42
CA ALA A 175 -11.53 -14.07 -14.65
C ALA A 175 -12.82 -14.90 -14.82
N GLY A 176 -13.00 -15.49 -16.02
CA GLY A 176 -14.12 -16.39 -16.31
C GLY A 176 -15.49 -15.72 -16.11
N ALA A 177 -16.34 -16.31 -15.27
CA ALA A 177 -17.67 -15.77 -14.97
C ALA A 177 -17.63 -14.40 -14.26
N ASN A 178 -16.48 -14.02 -13.68
CA ASN A 178 -16.29 -12.74 -13.00
C ASN A 178 -15.81 -11.63 -13.96
N ALA A 179 -15.48 -11.96 -15.21
CA ALA A 179 -15.00 -11.00 -16.21
C ALA A 179 -16.02 -9.92 -16.59
N VAL A 180 -17.30 -10.13 -16.24
CA VAL A 180 -18.33 -9.08 -16.37
C VAL A 180 -18.01 -7.84 -15.54
N ALA A 181 -17.16 -7.95 -14.50
CA ALA A 181 -16.72 -6.84 -13.67
C ALA A 181 -15.40 -6.20 -14.14
N ASP A 182 -14.92 -6.46 -15.37
CA ASP A 182 -13.74 -5.78 -15.93
C ASP A 182 -13.90 -4.24 -15.89
N GLY A 183 -12.91 -3.55 -15.33
CA GLY A 183 -12.92 -2.11 -15.19
C GLY A 183 -13.87 -1.53 -14.15
N ALA A 184 -14.75 -2.36 -13.59
CA ALA A 184 -15.79 -1.93 -12.65
C ALA A 184 -15.30 -1.82 -11.21
N VAL A 185 -14.22 -2.51 -10.85
CA VAL A 185 -13.71 -2.58 -9.47
C VAL A 185 -12.39 -1.84 -9.37
N ARG A 186 -12.32 -0.87 -8.47
CA ARG A 186 -11.07 -0.21 -8.03
C ARG A 186 -10.79 -0.61 -6.59
N ALA A 187 -9.84 -1.49 -6.33
CA ALA A 187 -9.66 -2.04 -5.00
C ALA A 187 -8.23 -2.45 -4.68
N LYS A 188 -7.88 -2.37 -3.39
CA LYS A 188 -6.61 -2.87 -2.87
C LYS A 188 -6.76 -4.32 -2.44
N THR A 189 -5.84 -5.15 -2.90
CA THR A 189 -5.73 -6.57 -2.57
C THR A 189 -4.90 -6.77 -1.30
N GLY A 190 -5.20 -7.80 -0.52
CA GLY A 190 -4.36 -8.28 0.57
C GLY A 190 -4.26 -9.80 0.56
N TRP A 191 -3.06 -10.30 0.84
CA TRP A 191 -2.77 -11.72 0.97
C TRP A 191 -1.60 -11.94 1.92
N ILE A 192 -1.83 -12.78 2.92
CA ILE A 192 -0.85 -13.37 3.84
C ILE A 192 -1.29 -14.82 4.11
N ASP A 193 -0.45 -15.61 4.77
CA ASP A 193 -0.76 -17.02 5.05
C ASP A 193 -2.07 -17.22 5.84
N THR A 194 -2.47 -16.20 6.60
CA THR A 194 -3.65 -16.21 7.48
C THR A 194 -4.87 -15.52 6.88
N GLY A 195 -4.80 -14.99 5.64
CA GLY A 195 -5.92 -14.22 5.11
C GLY A 195 -5.83 -13.74 3.66
N TYR A 196 -7.01 -13.60 3.06
CA TYR A 196 -7.25 -12.90 1.80
C TYR A 196 -8.22 -11.74 2.02
N THR A 197 -7.90 -10.57 1.51
CA THR A 197 -8.76 -9.39 1.63
C THR A 197 -8.86 -8.60 0.32
N LEU A 198 -9.99 -7.92 0.16
CA LEU A 198 -10.21 -6.95 -0.92
C LEU A 198 -11.07 -5.81 -0.40
N ALA A 199 -10.59 -4.59 -0.51
CA ALA A 199 -11.33 -3.39 -0.12
C ALA A 199 -11.22 -2.31 -1.18
N GLY A 200 -12.34 -1.67 -1.50
CA GLY A 200 -12.36 -0.63 -2.52
C GLY A 200 -13.75 -0.17 -2.92
N VAL A 201 -13.87 0.24 -4.18
CA VAL A 201 -15.07 0.76 -4.80
C VAL A 201 -15.45 -0.11 -5.99
N VAL A 202 -16.73 -0.41 -6.13
CA VAL A 202 -17.29 -1.08 -7.31
C VAL A 202 -18.36 -0.19 -7.93
N THR A 203 -18.27 -0.01 -9.25
CA THR A 203 -19.34 0.60 -10.05
C THR A 203 -20.23 -0.52 -10.56
N ALA A 204 -21.48 -0.59 -10.11
CA ALA A 204 -22.44 -1.59 -10.52
C ALA A 204 -22.95 -1.39 -11.95
N ALA A 205 -23.56 -2.42 -12.51
CA ALA A 205 -24.11 -2.41 -13.87
C ALA A 205 -25.23 -1.37 -14.05
N ASP A 206 -25.94 -1.03 -12.98
CA ASP A 206 -26.96 0.02 -12.94
C ASP A 206 -26.39 1.44 -12.73
N GLY A 207 -25.06 1.57 -12.61
CA GLY A 207 -24.35 2.83 -12.37
C GLY A 207 -24.17 3.18 -10.89
N THR A 208 -24.74 2.40 -9.95
CA THR A 208 -24.57 2.62 -8.52
C THR A 208 -23.11 2.41 -8.11
N VAL A 209 -22.58 3.33 -7.31
CA VAL A 209 -21.22 3.21 -6.76
C VAL A 209 -21.29 2.72 -5.33
N LEU A 210 -20.65 1.58 -5.04
CA LEU A 210 -20.64 0.96 -3.72
C LEU A 210 -19.20 0.87 -3.19
N THR A 211 -19.01 1.19 -1.91
CA THR A 211 -17.77 0.91 -1.18
C THR A 211 -17.87 -0.43 -0.47
N PHE A 212 -16.80 -1.22 -0.47
CA PHE A 212 -16.81 -2.54 0.14
C PHE A 212 -15.47 -2.87 0.81
N ALA A 213 -15.52 -3.79 1.76
CA ALA A 213 -14.36 -4.48 2.33
C ALA A 213 -14.77 -5.92 2.64
N VAL A 214 -14.05 -6.89 2.06
CA VAL A 214 -14.34 -8.33 2.21
C VAL A 214 -13.08 -9.02 2.69
N TYR A 215 -13.18 -9.69 3.84
CA TYR A 215 -12.08 -10.42 4.46
C TYR A 215 -12.43 -11.91 4.56
N ALA A 216 -11.49 -12.77 4.19
CA ALA A 216 -11.49 -14.18 4.50
C ALA A 216 -10.24 -14.47 5.34
N LEU A 217 -10.41 -14.72 6.62
CA LEU A 217 -9.32 -14.91 7.60
C LEU A 217 -9.33 -16.33 8.16
N GLY A 218 -8.18 -16.81 8.63
CA GLY A 218 -7.98 -18.13 9.21
C GLY A 218 -7.29 -19.09 8.23
N ASP A 219 -7.68 -20.37 8.27
CA ASP A 219 -7.16 -21.39 7.35
C ASP A 219 -7.79 -21.21 5.96
N VAL A 220 -7.14 -20.40 5.13
CA VAL A 220 -7.63 -20.02 3.80
C VAL A 220 -6.68 -20.50 2.71
N THR A 221 -7.26 -20.78 1.54
CA THR A 221 -6.53 -21.15 0.33
C THR A 221 -6.89 -20.18 -0.79
N ASP A 222 -6.28 -20.31 -1.97
CA ASP A 222 -6.60 -19.54 -3.18
C ASP A 222 -8.09 -19.56 -3.59
N SER A 223 -8.86 -20.54 -3.09
CA SER A 223 -10.31 -20.55 -3.27
C SER A 223 -10.99 -19.31 -2.64
N ALA A 224 -10.45 -18.78 -1.54
CA ALA A 224 -10.95 -17.57 -0.88
C ALA A 224 -10.82 -16.34 -1.78
N LYS A 225 -9.68 -16.18 -2.46
CA LYS A 225 -9.46 -15.13 -3.48
C LYS A 225 -10.54 -15.17 -4.56
N THR A 226 -10.84 -16.37 -5.09
CA THR A 226 -11.87 -16.55 -6.12
C THR A 226 -13.28 -16.27 -5.59
N ALA A 227 -13.57 -16.69 -4.36
CA ALA A 227 -14.85 -16.41 -3.69
C ALA A 227 -15.05 -14.90 -3.45
N ILE A 228 -14.00 -14.18 -3.04
CA ILE A 228 -14.03 -12.71 -2.88
C ILE A 228 -14.33 -12.03 -4.22
N ASP A 229 -13.64 -12.39 -5.30
CA ASP A 229 -13.90 -11.82 -6.63
C ASP A 229 -15.34 -12.13 -7.10
N THR A 230 -15.85 -13.32 -6.79
CA THR A 230 -17.24 -13.72 -7.10
C THR A 230 -18.26 -12.90 -6.31
N LEU A 231 -18.01 -12.68 -5.02
CA LEU A 231 -18.86 -11.85 -4.16
C LEU A 231 -18.90 -10.40 -4.65
N VAL A 232 -17.73 -9.82 -4.97
CA VAL A 232 -17.64 -8.44 -5.48
C VAL A 232 -18.25 -8.32 -6.88
N THR A 233 -18.14 -9.35 -7.72
CA THR A 233 -18.90 -9.43 -8.98
C THR A 233 -20.41 -9.45 -8.72
N GLY A 234 -20.86 -10.10 -7.65
CA GLY A 234 -22.23 -10.03 -7.16
C GLY A 234 -22.65 -8.59 -6.84
N PHE A 235 -21.79 -7.82 -6.14
CA PHE A 235 -22.05 -6.39 -5.88
C PHE A 235 -22.22 -5.59 -7.17
N HIS A 236 -21.36 -5.83 -8.16
CA HIS A 236 -21.48 -5.21 -9.48
C HIS A 236 -22.81 -5.55 -10.17
N ARG A 237 -23.28 -6.79 -10.07
CA ARG A 237 -24.54 -7.24 -10.69
C ARG A 237 -25.79 -6.70 -9.99
N CYS A 238 -25.77 -6.65 -8.66
CA CYS A 238 -26.96 -6.31 -7.87
C CYS A 238 -27.16 -4.80 -7.68
N GLY A 239 -26.07 -4.01 -7.64
CA GLY A 239 -26.13 -2.55 -7.57
C GLY A 239 -26.99 -2.01 -6.42
N ALA A 240 -27.87 -1.05 -6.73
CA ALA A 240 -28.74 -0.39 -5.75
C ALA A 240 -29.62 -1.36 -4.95
N GLY A 241 -29.92 -2.56 -5.48
CA GLY A 241 -30.66 -3.58 -4.74
C GLY A 241 -29.98 -4.06 -3.45
N LEU A 242 -28.71 -3.69 -3.22
CA LEU A 242 -27.96 -3.97 -1.99
C LEU A 242 -28.01 -2.84 -0.95
N SER A 243 -28.33 -1.61 -1.36
CA SER A 243 -28.33 -0.45 -0.45
C SER A 243 -29.66 -0.24 0.29
N ASP A 244 -30.70 -0.97 -0.11
CA ASP A 244 -32.08 -0.80 0.39
C ASP A 244 -32.45 -1.84 1.48
N SER A 245 -31.48 -2.31 2.29
CA SER A 245 -31.70 -3.22 3.43
C SER A 245 -31.57 -2.50 4.78
#